data_AF-A0A9D0HE03-F1
#
_entry.id   AF-A0A9D0HE03-F1
#
_cell.length_a   1.000
_cell.length_b   1.000
_cell.length_c   1.000
_cell.angle_alpha   90.00
_cell.angle_beta   90.00
_cell.angle_gamma   90.00
#
_symmetry.space_group_name_H-M   'P 1'
#
loop_
_entity.id
_entity.type
_entity.pdbx_description
1 polymer ?
#
loop_
_entity_poly.entity_id
_entity_poly.type
_entity_poly.pdbx_seq_one_letter_code
_entity_poly.pdbx_strand_id
1 'polypeptide(L)'
;MNRCVVTSTLAAALTLGSAGCIGLNAGSAYPDYDSDDVRKHVLTPNNGKDPSLSLGNFKFADSACEGIDTHTIRKRLAQDDFTRFLDKHSRSVKQVKARGNLFWYDFPGTDPEDGDVVRLRLAVLGDSAEAAAELHQALLEHGPGWWGLRRSNLSILAPRASTSDAAAFALHHKLMCWGMFMQTGTDDVYVVPGPYMDM
;
A
#
# COMPACT_ATOMS: atom_id res chain seq x y z
N MET A 1 -25.91 -40.73 10.18
CA MET A 1 -26.18 -41.33 8.86
C MET A 1 -25.39 -40.53 7.85
N ASN A 2 -24.46 -41.00 7.01
CA ASN A 2 -23.79 -42.28 6.73
C ASN A 2 -22.38 -41.86 6.20
N ARG A 3 -21.29 -42.16 6.91
CA ARG A 3 -20.29 -43.20 6.57
C ARG A 3 -19.77 -43.18 5.11
N CYS A 4 -18.54 -42.66 4.96
CA CYS A 4 -17.63 -42.94 3.84
C CYS A 4 -17.47 -44.44 3.63
N VAL A 5 -17.65 -44.88 2.40
CA VAL A 5 -17.19 -46.20 1.92
C VAL A 5 -15.79 -46.02 1.37
N VAL A 6 -14.82 -46.68 1.99
CA VAL A 6 -13.45 -46.82 1.46
C VAL A 6 -13.42 -48.11 0.64
N THR A 7 -13.31 -47.97 -0.67
CA THR A 7 -12.90 -49.05 -1.57
C THR A 7 -11.60 -48.63 -2.22
N SER A 8 -10.50 -49.18 -1.70
CA SER A 8 -9.16 -49.08 -2.30
C SER A 8 -9.04 -50.05 -3.47
N THR A 9 -8.73 -49.55 -4.67
CA THR A 9 -7.84 -50.25 -5.61
C THR A 9 -7.32 -49.32 -6.73
N LEU A 10 -5.99 -49.39 -6.90
CA LEU A 10 -5.13 -48.97 -8.02
C LEU A 10 -5.01 -47.48 -8.43
N ALA A 11 -3.92 -46.88 -7.95
CA ALA A 11 -2.86 -46.22 -8.72
C ALA A 11 -3.24 -45.48 -10.03
N ALA A 12 -3.34 -44.16 -9.92
CA ALA A 12 -2.88 -43.23 -10.96
C ALA A 12 -2.14 -42.10 -10.25
N ALA A 13 -0.87 -41.91 -10.61
CA ALA A 13 -0.02 -40.84 -10.14
C ALA A 13 -0.62 -39.49 -10.56
N LEU A 14 -1.27 -38.81 -9.63
CA LEU A 14 -1.57 -37.39 -9.73
C LEU A 14 -0.64 -36.71 -8.74
N THR A 15 0.46 -36.19 -9.28
CA THR A 15 1.19 -35.08 -8.70
C THR A 15 0.17 -34.02 -8.29
N LEU A 16 -0.17 -33.96 -7.01
CA LEU A 16 -0.78 -32.80 -6.40
C LEU A 16 0.27 -31.69 -6.45
N GLY A 17 0.38 -31.07 -7.62
CA GLY A 17 0.81 -29.70 -7.71
C GLY A 17 -0.19 -28.93 -6.86
N SER A 18 0.20 -28.66 -5.63
CA SER A 18 -0.42 -27.66 -4.79
C SER A 18 -0.28 -26.34 -5.55
N ALA A 19 -1.25 -26.07 -6.42
CA ALA A 19 -1.59 -24.72 -6.84
C ALA A 19 -2.10 -24.04 -5.58
N GLY A 20 -1.14 -23.59 -4.75
CA GLY A 20 -1.42 -22.68 -3.66
C GLY A 20 -2.07 -21.47 -4.29
N CYS A 21 -3.34 -21.26 -3.98
CA CYS A 21 -3.97 -19.98 -4.20
C CYS A 21 -3.06 -18.95 -3.51
N ILE A 22 -2.31 -18.16 -4.29
CA ILE A 22 -1.58 -16.99 -3.77
C ILE A 22 -2.64 -15.92 -3.49
N GLY A 23 -3.49 -16.22 -2.50
CA GLY A 23 -4.43 -15.29 -1.92
C GLY A 23 -3.65 -14.24 -1.16
N LEU A 24 -4.16 -13.01 -1.19
CA LEU A 24 -3.63 -11.91 -0.41
C LEU A 24 -3.54 -12.30 1.06
N ASN A 25 -2.35 -12.30 1.66
CA ASN A 25 -2.25 -12.19 3.11
C ASN A 25 -2.77 -10.80 3.48
N ALA A 26 -4.01 -10.74 3.98
CA ALA A 26 -4.66 -9.51 4.42
C ALA A 26 -4.14 -9.01 5.78
N GLY A 27 -3.16 -9.67 6.38
CA GLY A 27 -2.58 -9.34 7.67
C GLY A 27 -1.06 -9.31 7.63
N SER A 28 -0.48 -8.40 6.85
CA SER A 28 0.94 -8.06 7.02
C SER A 28 1.11 -7.42 8.40
N ALA A 29 2.06 -7.90 9.19
CA ALA A 29 2.44 -7.25 10.44
C ALA A 29 3.23 -5.97 10.11
N TYR A 30 2.62 -4.82 10.35
CA TYR A 30 3.26 -3.53 10.16
C TYR A 30 4.25 -3.27 11.29
N PRO A 31 5.45 -2.72 11.01
CA PRO A 31 6.35 -2.29 12.06
C PRO A 31 5.68 -1.29 12.99
N ASP A 32 5.96 -1.40 14.30
CA ASP A 32 5.53 -0.41 15.28
C ASP A 32 6.41 0.83 15.14
N TYR A 33 5.83 1.90 14.59
CA TYR A 33 6.48 3.20 14.45
C TYR A 33 6.00 4.12 15.57
N ASP A 34 6.91 4.88 16.17
CA ASP A 34 6.60 5.79 17.26
C ASP A 34 5.48 6.78 16.87
N SER A 35 4.32 6.61 17.51
CA SER A 35 3.14 7.43 17.25
C SER A 35 3.34 8.91 17.58
N ASP A 36 4.25 9.25 18.49
CA ASP A 36 4.57 10.65 18.80
C ASP A 36 5.41 11.28 17.67
N ASP A 37 6.23 10.49 16.99
CA ASP A 37 6.96 10.94 15.81
C ASP A 37 6.02 11.20 14.64
N VAL A 38 5.07 10.29 14.41
CA VAL A 38 4.00 10.46 13.42
C VAL A 38 3.22 11.76 13.67
N ARG A 39 2.83 12.03 14.92
CA ARG A 39 2.06 13.23 15.30
C ARG A 39 2.77 14.55 15.00
N LYS A 40 4.12 14.59 14.98
CA LYS A 40 4.88 15.79 14.61
C LYS A 40 4.75 16.16 13.14
N HIS A 41 4.37 15.19 12.29
CA HIS A 41 4.33 15.31 10.84
C HIS A 41 2.90 15.30 10.28
N VAL A 42 1.90 15.38 11.15
CA VAL A 42 0.50 15.52 10.76
C VAL A 42 -0.12 16.73 11.44
N LEU A 43 -1.16 17.28 10.79
CA LEU A 43 -1.93 18.42 11.28
C LEU A 43 -3.41 18.08 11.22
N THR A 44 -4.25 18.83 11.92
CA THR A 44 -5.69 18.79 11.63
C THR A 44 -5.95 19.33 10.23
N PRO A 45 -7.10 19.03 9.60
CA PRO A 45 -7.43 19.56 8.27
C PRO A 45 -7.29 21.09 8.18
N ASN A 46 -7.58 21.78 9.29
CA ASN A 46 -7.52 23.24 9.43
C ASN A 46 -6.15 23.78 9.95
N ASN A 47 -5.07 22.99 9.84
CA ASN A 47 -3.71 23.34 10.30
C ASN A 47 -3.55 23.46 11.84
N GLY A 48 -4.44 22.85 12.61
CA GLY A 48 -4.30 22.75 14.07
C GLY A 48 -3.25 21.70 14.47
N LYS A 49 -2.77 21.84 15.72
CA LYS A 49 -1.91 20.85 16.38
C LYS A 49 -2.76 19.73 16.99
N ASP A 50 -2.13 18.62 17.36
CA ASP A 50 -2.75 17.46 18.00
C ASP A 50 -3.91 16.80 17.21
N PRO A 51 -3.69 16.40 15.95
CA PRO A 51 -4.71 15.71 15.18
C PRO A 51 -5.02 14.30 15.73
N SER A 52 -6.27 13.87 15.51
CA SER A 52 -6.62 12.46 15.63
C SER A 52 -6.19 11.72 14.37
N LEU A 53 -5.43 10.62 14.52
CA LEU A 53 -5.06 9.71 13.42
C LEU A 53 -6.23 8.80 13.04
N SER A 54 -7.37 9.41 12.73
CA SER A 54 -8.57 8.76 12.20
C SER A 54 -8.94 9.39 10.87
N LEU A 55 -9.60 8.62 10.01
CA LEU A 55 -9.98 9.07 8.66
C LEU A 55 -10.76 10.39 8.72
N GLY A 56 -10.35 11.36 7.89
CA GLY A 56 -10.94 12.69 7.83
C GLY A 56 -10.48 13.69 8.91
N ASN A 57 -9.74 13.25 9.93
CA ASN A 57 -9.36 14.10 11.06
C ASN A 57 -7.90 14.56 11.05
N PHE A 58 -7.14 14.23 10.02
CA PHE A 58 -5.77 14.68 9.85
C PHE A 58 -5.39 14.89 8.37
N LYS A 59 -4.25 15.58 8.19
CA LYS A 59 -3.52 15.67 6.93
C LYS A 59 -2.02 15.58 7.21
N PHE A 60 -1.23 15.20 6.20
CA PHE A 60 0.22 15.24 6.28
C PHE A 60 0.72 16.69 6.21
N ALA A 61 1.67 17.05 7.06
CA ALA A 61 2.29 18.38 7.05
C ALA A 61 3.28 18.52 5.88
N ASP A 62 3.39 19.72 5.29
CA ASP A 62 4.33 20.00 4.20
C ASP A 62 5.79 19.78 4.60
N SER A 63 6.13 20.07 5.86
CA SER A 63 7.46 19.81 6.43
C SER A 63 7.87 18.33 6.39
N ALA A 64 6.92 17.40 6.30
CA ALA A 64 7.22 15.98 6.20
C ALA A 64 7.91 15.61 4.87
N CYS A 65 7.77 16.45 3.83
CA CYS A 65 8.30 16.25 2.49
C CYS A 65 9.35 17.29 2.10
N GLU A 66 9.98 17.96 3.08
CA GLU A 66 11.04 18.94 2.82
C GLU A 66 12.19 18.32 1.99
N GLY A 67 12.58 19.00 0.91
CA GLY A 67 13.60 18.52 -0.02
C GLY A 67 13.14 17.43 -1.01
N ILE A 68 11.85 17.11 -1.05
CA ILE A 68 11.24 16.18 -2.02
C ILE A 68 10.39 16.98 -3.01
N ASP A 69 10.50 16.64 -4.30
CA ASP A 69 9.66 17.23 -5.34
C ASP A 69 8.24 16.63 -5.33
N THR A 70 7.30 17.39 -4.78
CA THR A 70 5.89 17.02 -4.68
C THR A 70 5.00 17.64 -5.76
N HIS A 71 5.59 18.27 -6.79
CA HIS A 71 4.80 18.85 -7.87
C HIS A 71 4.07 17.75 -8.67
N THR A 72 2.85 18.10 -9.10
CA THR A 72 2.01 17.26 -9.95
C THR A 72 2.76 16.88 -11.23
N ILE A 73 2.78 15.57 -11.53
CA ILE A 73 3.43 15.04 -12.73
C ILE A 73 2.38 14.73 -13.80
N ARG A 74 2.46 15.41 -14.94
CA ARG A 74 1.57 15.17 -16.10
C ARG A 74 2.11 14.17 -17.12
N LYS A 75 3.39 13.80 -17.02
CA LYS A 75 3.98 12.77 -17.88
C LYS A 75 3.64 11.37 -17.37
N ARG A 76 3.64 10.40 -18.27
CA ARG A 76 3.62 8.99 -17.92
C ARG A 76 4.90 8.62 -17.16
N LEU A 77 4.73 7.86 -16.10
CA LEU A 77 5.79 7.30 -15.27
C LEU A 77 5.97 5.81 -15.57
N ALA A 78 7.21 5.36 -15.45
CA ALA A 78 7.58 3.96 -15.43
C ALA A 78 7.70 3.47 -13.98
N GLN A 79 7.73 2.15 -13.82
CA GLN A 79 8.00 1.55 -12.52
C GLN A 79 9.37 2.01 -11.94
N ASP A 80 10.38 2.22 -12.79
CA ASP A 80 11.71 2.66 -12.35
C ASP A 80 11.71 4.05 -11.70
N ASP A 81 10.72 4.90 -12.01
CA ASP A 81 10.59 6.20 -11.36
C ASP A 81 10.24 6.03 -9.87
N PHE A 82 9.39 5.04 -9.53
CA PHE A 82 9.08 4.73 -8.14
C PHE A 82 10.25 4.03 -7.43
N THR A 83 10.94 3.10 -8.09
CA THR A 83 12.15 2.47 -7.50
C THR A 83 13.20 3.52 -7.18
N ARG A 84 13.46 4.47 -8.08
CA ARG A 84 14.41 5.57 -7.83
C ARG A 84 14.01 6.46 -6.66
N PHE A 85 12.71 6.67 -6.46
CA PHE A 85 12.20 7.38 -5.29
C PHE A 85 12.49 6.59 -4.01
N LEU A 86 12.18 5.30 -3.99
CA LEU A 86 12.43 4.42 -2.85
C LEU A 86 13.93 4.30 -2.54
N ASP A 87 14.80 4.17 -3.54
CA ASP A 87 16.25 4.08 -3.33
C ASP A 87 16.81 5.33 -2.62
N LYS A 88 16.19 6.49 -2.83
CA LYS A 88 16.60 7.76 -2.22
C LYS A 88 16.02 7.97 -0.82
N HIS A 89 14.83 7.44 -0.54
CA HIS A 89 14.02 7.85 0.61
C HIS A 89 13.54 6.71 1.51
N SER A 90 13.70 5.46 1.09
CA SER A 90 13.27 4.27 1.82
C SER A 90 14.45 3.32 1.97
N ARG A 91 14.50 2.59 3.09
CA ARG A 91 15.55 1.60 3.33
C ARG A 91 15.08 0.24 2.87
N SER A 92 15.92 -0.43 2.07
CA SER A 92 15.82 -1.85 1.70
C SER A 92 14.44 -2.29 1.22
N VAL A 93 14.18 -2.09 -0.07
CA VAL A 93 12.97 -2.60 -0.71
C VAL A 93 13.35 -3.66 -1.74
N LYS A 94 12.84 -4.88 -1.55
CA LYS A 94 13.03 -5.93 -2.57
C LYS A 94 11.96 -5.77 -3.64
N GLN A 95 12.40 -5.50 -4.86
CA GLN A 95 11.51 -5.41 -6.02
C GLN A 95 11.36 -6.79 -6.69
N VAL A 96 10.13 -7.17 -7.02
CA VAL A 96 9.82 -8.36 -7.81
C VAL A 96 8.84 -8.01 -8.92
N LYS A 97 9.16 -8.32 -10.18
CA LYS A 97 8.17 -8.24 -11.27
C LYS A 97 7.22 -9.43 -11.16
N ALA A 98 5.96 -9.17 -10.80
CA ALA A 98 4.99 -10.22 -10.52
C ALA A 98 4.39 -10.79 -11.81
N ARG A 99 3.83 -9.92 -12.67
CA ARG A 99 3.29 -10.28 -13.99
C ARG A 99 3.03 -9.02 -14.81
N GLY A 100 3.23 -9.06 -16.12
CA GLY A 100 2.84 -7.97 -17.02
C GLY A 100 3.27 -6.58 -16.52
N ASN A 101 2.28 -5.76 -16.16
CA ASN A 101 2.41 -4.41 -15.63
C ASN A 101 2.35 -4.30 -14.08
N LEU A 102 2.41 -5.42 -13.37
CA LEU A 102 2.33 -5.52 -11.92
C LEU A 102 3.69 -5.86 -11.29
N PHE A 103 4.06 -5.08 -10.28
CA PHE A 103 5.32 -5.18 -9.55
C PHE A 103 5.05 -5.21 -8.04
N TRP A 104 5.87 -5.95 -7.30
CA TRP A 104 5.83 -6.03 -5.85
C TRP A 104 7.05 -5.34 -5.26
N TYR A 105 6.81 -4.65 -4.14
CA TYR A 105 7.81 -3.98 -3.34
C TYR A 105 7.66 -4.46 -1.91
N ASP A 106 8.63 -5.26 -1.45
CA ASP A 106 8.62 -5.83 -0.11
C ASP A 106 9.42 -4.94 0.82
N PHE A 107 8.74 -4.45 1.85
CA PHE A 107 9.33 -3.71 2.96
C PHE A 107 9.41 -4.63 4.19
N PRO A 108 10.41 -4.46 5.07
CA PRO A 108 10.47 -5.17 6.33
C PRO A 108 9.18 -5.00 7.14
N GLY A 109 8.61 -6.11 7.63
CA GLY A 109 7.50 -6.14 8.58
C GLY A 109 7.97 -6.02 10.03
N THR A 110 7.10 -6.39 10.97
CA THR A 110 7.42 -6.39 12.42
C THR A 110 8.58 -7.33 12.76
N ASP A 111 8.57 -8.55 12.22
CA ASP A 111 9.63 -9.54 12.39
C ASP A 111 10.25 -9.95 11.04
N PRO A 112 11.20 -9.16 10.51
CA PRO A 112 11.79 -9.44 9.21
C PRO A 112 12.66 -10.71 9.19
N GLU A 113 13.15 -11.17 10.35
CA GLU A 113 13.94 -12.41 10.45
C GLU A 113 13.06 -13.65 10.28
N ASP A 114 11.80 -13.57 10.71
CA ASP A 114 10.75 -14.57 10.46
C ASP A 114 10.14 -14.47 9.05
N GLY A 115 10.60 -13.50 8.24
CA GLY A 115 10.17 -13.30 6.87
C GLY A 115 8.93 -12.42 6.70
N ASP A 116 8.53 -11.69 7.75
CA ASP A 116 7.40 -10.76 7.65
C ASP A 116 7.74 -9.59 6.73
N VAL A 117 6.82 -9.36 5.78
CA VAL A 117 6.93 -8.25 4.84
C VAL A 117 5.62 -7.51 4.67
N VAL A 118 5.72 -6.19 4.55
CA VAL A 118 4.66 -5.34 4.01
C VAL A 118 4.88 -5.25 2.51
N ARG A 119 4.06 -5.97 1.73
CA ARG A 119 4.17 -6.03 0.26
C ARG A 119 3.26 -5.01 -0.39
N LEU A 120 3.84 -3.95 -0.96
CA LEU A 120 3.10 -3.04 -1.84
C LEU A 120 3.02 -3.62 -3.25
N ARG A 121 1.90 -3.39 -3.93
CA ARG A 121 1.69 -3.79 -5.33
C ARG A 121 1.54 -2.56 -6.20
N LEU A 122 2.47 -2.37 -7.11
CA LEU A 122 2.45 -1.29 -8.08
C LEU A 122 1.95 -1.79 -9.44
N ALA A 123 0.89 -1.18 -9.94
CA ALA A 123 0.37 -1.37 -11.29
C ALA A 123 0.75 -0.18 -12.18
N VAL A 124 1.36 -0.46 -13.33
CA VAL A 124 1.69 0.55 -14.36
C VAL A 124 0.59 0.57 -15.41
N LEU A 125 -0.23 1.62 -15.44
CA LEU A 125 -1.40 1.69 -16.32
C LEU A 125 -1.15 2.61 -17.52
N GLY A 126 -2.16 2.74 -18.40
CA GLY A 126 -2.12 3.56 -19.60
C GLY A 126 -1.98 5.04 -19.29
N ASP A 127 -2.82 5.54 -18.37
CA ASP A 127 -2.89 6.94 -17.98
C ASP A 127 -3.33 7.14 -16.51
N SER A 128 -3.49 8.40 -16.10
CA SER A 128 -3.87 8.77 -14.74
C SER A 128 -5.32 8.41 -14.38
N ALA A 129 -6.23 8.41 -15.36
CA ALA A 129 -7.63 8.08 -15.14
C ALA A 129 -7.80 6.58 -14.90
N GLU A 130 -7.12 5.75 -15.69
CA GLU A 130 -7.04 4.31 -15.45
C GLU A 130 -6.43 4.02 -14.07
N ALA A 131 -5.34 4.69 -13.69
CA ALA A 131 -4.70 4.47 -12.39
C ALA A 131 -5.61 4.86 -11.22
N ALA A 132 -6.40 5.92 -11.37
CA ALA A 132 -7.39 6.31 -10.37
C ALA A 132 -8.52 5.28 -10.27
N ALA A 133 -9.06 4.83 -11.40
CA ALA A 133 -10.12 3.82 -11.44
C ALA A 133 -9.66 2.49 -10.83
N GLU A 134 -8.48 2.00 -11.21
CA GLU A 134 -7.92 0.74 -10.68
C GLU A 134 -7.68 0.82 -9.17
N LEU A 135 -7.07 1.91 -8.69
CA LEU A 135 -6.82 2.04 -7.25
C LEU A 135 -8.12 2.11 -6.46
N HIS A 136 -9.08 2.92 -6.92
CA HIS A 136 -10.37 3.06 -6.28
C HIS A 136 -11.13 1.73 -6.23
N GLN A 137 -11.19 1.01 -7.35
CA GLN A 137 -11.84 -0.29 -7.44
C GLN A 137 -11.16 -1.31 -6.51
N ALA A 138 -9.83 -1.42 -6.54
CA ALA A 138 -9.10 -2.36 -5.70
C ALA A 138 -9.31 -2.08 -4.21
N LEU A 139 -9.34 -0.80 -3.83
CA LEU A 139 -9.65 -0.37 -2.47
C LEU A 139 -11.07 -0.83 -2.05
N LEU A 140 -12.09 -0.57 -2.87
CA LEU A 140 -13.47 -0.98 -2.56
C LEU A 140 -13.64 -2.50 -2.50
N GLU A 141 -13.03 -3.25 -3.42
CA GLU A 141 -13.11 -4.71 -3.46
C GLU A 141 -12.50 -5.37 -2.22
N HIS A 142 -11.42 -4.79 -1.71
CA HIS A 142 -10.75 -5.31 -0.52
C HIS A 142 -11.37 -4.82 0.80
N GLY A 143 -12.04 -3.68 0.78
CA GLY A 143 -12.81 -3.16 1.91
C GLY A 143 -11.96 -2.47 2.97
N PRO A 144 -12.48 -2.31 4.21
CA PRO A 144 -11.95 -1.34 5.18
C PRO A 144 -10.51 -1.60 5.63
N GLY A 145 -9.72 -0.52 5.72
CA GLY A 145 -8.34 -0.51 6.18
C GLY A 145 -7.29 -0.78 5.08
N TRP A 146 -7.72 -1.15 3.87
CA TRP A 146 -6.83 -1.16 2.71
C TRP A 146 -6.50 0.27 2.30
N TRP A 147 -5.27 0.47 1.83
CA TRP A 147 -4.78 1.80 1.48
C TRP A 147 -3.85 1.73 0.29
N GLY A 148 -3.51 2.89 -0.24
CA GLY A 148 -2.68 2.96 -1.43
C GLY A 148 -2.30 4.37 -1.80
N LEU A 149 -1.54 4.45 -2.89
CA LEU A 149 -1.00 5.70 -3.42
C LEU A 149 -1.22 5.76 -4.91
N ARG A 150 -1.47 6.96 -5.42
CA ARG A 150 -1.50 7.19 -6.86
C ARG A 150 -0.58 8.34 -7.24
N ARG A 151 0.19 8.15 -8.32
CA ARG A 151 0.95 9.22 -8.98
C ARG A 151 0.91 9.01 -10.49
N SER A 152 0.38 9.96 -11.25
CA SER A 152 0.21 9.82 -12.71
C SER A 152 -0.49 8.48 -13.03
N ASN A 153 0.04 7.69 -13.97
CA ASN A 153 -0.45 6.38 -14.39
C ASN A 153 -0.03 5.20 -13.48
N LEU A 154 0.51 5.47 -12.29
CA LEU A 154 0.89 4.44 -11.33
C LEU A 154 -0.13 4.36 -10.21
N SER A 155 -0.60 3.16 -9.94
CA SER A 155 -1.43 2.80 -8.78
C SER A 155 -0.66 1.86 -7.87
N ILE A 156 -0.64 2.14 -6.57
CA ILE A 156 0.03 1.33 -5.57
C ILE A 156 -1.00 0.91 -4.52
N LEU A 157 -1.18 -0.39 -4.34
CA LEU A 157 -2.05 -0.97 -3.32
C LEU A 157 -1.20 -1.58 -2.19
N ALA A 158 -1.55 -1.26 -0.96
CA ALA A 158 -0.94 -1.77 0.26
C ALA A 158 -1.89 -2.69 1.02
N PRO A 159 -1.38 -3.65 1.82
CA PRO A 159 -2.22 -4.52 2.63
C PRO A 159 -2.98 -3.74 3.71
N ARG A 160 -4.00 -4.39 4.27
CA ARG A 160 -4.85 -3.81 5.32
C ARG A 160 -4.01 -3.38 6.53
N ALA A 161 -4.31 -2.19 7.05
CA ALA A 161 -3.71 -1.63 8.25
C ALA A 161 -4.73 -0.76 9.01
N SER A 162 -4.43 -0.45 10.27
CA SER A 162 -5.13 0.66 10.94
C SER A 162 -4.75 1.99 10.28
N THR A 163 -5.55 3.04 10.50
CA THR A 163 -5.21 4.38 9.96
C THR A 163 -3.90 4.92 10.51
N SER A 164 -3.60 4.66 11.79
CA SER A 164 -2.32 5.04 12.39
C SER A 164 -1.15 4.31 11.75
N ASP A 165 -1.25 2.98 11.57
CA ASP A 165 -0.13 2.19 11.02
C ASP A 165 0.11 2.51 9.55
N ALA A 166 -0.96 2.68 8.76
CA ALA A 166 -0.86 3.08 7.37
C ALA A 166 -0.21 4.46 7.22
N ALA A 167 -0.64 5.44 8.03
CA ALA A 167 -0.07 6.78 8.03
C ALA A 167 1.39 6.77 8.49
N ALA A 168 1.71 6.02 9.54
CA ALA A 168 3.05 5.92 10.09
C ALA A 168 4.02 5.26 9.08
N PHE A 169 3.60 4.17 8.46
CA PHE A 169 4.37 3.50 7.42
C PHE A 169 4.59 4.41 6.21
N ALA A 170 3.55 5.12 5.77
CA ALA A 170 3.67 6.07 4.66
C ALA A 170 4.63 7.21 4.99
N LEU A 171 4.59 7.74 6.22
CA LEU A 171 5.49 8.78 6.72
C LEU A 171 6.94 8.32 6.79
N HIS A 172 7.18 7.15 7.38
CA HIS A 172 8.52 6.60 7.57
C HIS A 172 9.24 6.41 6.23
N HIS A 173 8.51 5.89 5.23
CA HIS A 173 9.05 5.65 3.88
C HIS A 173 8.81 6.81 2.90
N LYS A 174 8.31 7.95 3.38
CA LYS A 174 7.98 9.16 2.60
C LYS A 174 7.01 8.92 1.44
N LEU A 175 6.22 7.85 1.49
CA LEU A 175 5.34 7.43 0.41
C LEU A 175 4.25 8.46 0.08
N MET A 176 3.73 9.16 1.08
CA MET A 176 2.78 10.27 0.89
C MET A 176 3.39 11.51 0.22
N CYS A 177 4.72 11.62 0.17
CA CYS A 177 5.41 12.62 -0.63
C CYS A 177 5.53 12.21 -2.10
N TRP A 178 5.43 10.90 -2.38
CA TRP A 178 5.49 10.39 -3.74
C TRP A 178 4.16 10.53 -4.47
N GLY A 179 3.04 10.18 -3.82
CA GLY A 179 1.74 10.14 -4.46
C GLY A 179 0.59 10.42 -3.49
N MET A 180 -0.60 10.61 -4.05
CA MET A 180 -1.82 10.86 -3.28
C MET A 180 -2.14 9.64 -2.43
N PHE A 181 -2.14 9.81 -1.10
CA PHE A 181 -2.51 8.76 -0.16
C PHE A 181 -4.02 8.59 -0.08
N MET A 182 -4.49 7.35 -0.19
CA MET A 182 -5.89 6.98 -0.09
C MET A 182 -6.06 5.79 0.84
N GLN A 183 -7.11 5.77 1.64
CA GLN A 183 -7.46 4.63 2.50
C GLN A 183 -8.97 4.41 2.54
N THR A 184 -9.39 3.15 2.60
CA THR A 184 -10.80 2.79 2.76
C THR A 184 -11.24 2.85 4.20
N GLY A 185 -12.36 3.55 4.42
CA GLY A 185 -13.19 3.39 5.61
C GLY A 185 -14.18 2.24 5.44
N THR A 186 -15.28 2.28 6.20
CA THR A 186 -16.34 1.27 6.13
C THR A 186 -17.03 1.25 4.76
N ASP A 187 -17.41 2.42 4.26
CA ASP A 187 -18.24 2.56 3.05
C ASP A 187 -17.62 3.49 1.99
N ASP A 188 -16.51 4.16 2.30
CA ASP A 188 -15.91 5.22 1.46
C ASP A 188 -14.40 5.06 1.29
N VAL A 189 -13.85 5.67 0.24
CA VAL A 189 -12.41 5.88 0.06
C VAL A 189 -12.05 7.32 0.44
N TYR A 190 -11.20 7.48 1.45
CA TYR A 190 -10.72 8.76 1.94
C TYR A 190 -9.39 9.11 1.28
N VAL A 191 -9.32 10.28 0.65
CA VAL A 191 -8.04 10.91 0.30
C VAL A 191 -7.55 11.64 1.54
N VAL A 192 -6.37 11.29 2.04
CA VAL A 192 -5.73 12.05 3.13
C VAL A 192 -4.94 13.18 2.49
N PRO A 193 -5.29 14.46 2.75
CA PRO A 193 -4.56 15.56 2.16
C PRO A 193 -3.08 15.52 2.57
N GLY A 194 -2.21 15.86 1.64
CA GLY A 194 -0.78 15.87 1.88
C GLY A 194 -0.02 16.66 0.82
N PRO A 195 1.32 16.68 0.91
CA PRO A 195 2.14 17.58 0.10
C PRO A 195 2.14 17.24 -1.39
N TYR A 196 1.87 15.97 -1.74
CA TYR A 196 1.55 15.59 -3.11
C TYR A 196 0.02 15.57 -3.31
N MET A 197 -0.44 16.36 -4.27
CA MET A 197 -1.80 16.30 -4.79
C MET A 197 -1.75 16.28 -6.32
N ASP A 198 -2.56 15.43 -6.94
CA ASP A 198 -2.77 15.47 -8.38
C ASP A 198 -3.96 16.40 -8.64
N MET A 199 -3.76 17.39 -9.51
CA MET A 199 -4.78 18.35 -9.95
C MET A 199 -5.28 18.02 -11.35
#